data_AF-A0A4Q6FUV3-F1
#
_entry.id   AF-A0A4Q6FUV3-F1
#
_cell.length_a   1.000
_cell.length_b   1.000
_cell.length_c   1.000
_cell.angle_alpha   90.00
_cell.angle_beta   90.00
_cell.angle_gamma   90.00
#
_symmetry.space_group_name_H-M   'P 1'
#
loop_
_entity.id
_entity.type
_entity.pdbx_description
1 polymer ?
#
loop_
_entity_poly.entity_id
_entity_poly.type
_entity_poly.pdbx_seq_one_letter_code
_entity_poly.pdbx_strand_id
1 'polypeptide(L)'
;MIACGADNSNSYTPTSDTLTTTAVTTVDTGAIHIVSKDPPVQSSLIDECSLGFDQENLAYTIRSNEELTLGGQTFEFLRPLATTSTAPNIDPRLFAVWKLPSQTVGQVTYTFEVEIRSDSIIYRNTCVR
;
A
#
# COMPACT_ATOMS: atom_id res chain seq x y z
N MET A 1 -19.50 -52.57 -13.20
CA MET A 1 -19.67 -52.34 -11.75
C MET A 1 -18.27 -52.20 -11.18
N ILE A 2 -17.80 -51.08 -10.65
CA ILE A 2 -18.42 -50.00 -9.86
C ILE A 2 -17.78 -48.66 -10.29
N ALA A 3 -18.60 -47.62 -10.43
CA ALA A 3 -18.17 -46.23 -10.46
C ALA A 3 -18.10 -45.70 -9.01
N CYS A 4 -17.04 -44.97 -8.66
CA CYS A 4 -16.90 -44.05 -7.50
C CYS A 4 -15.48 -43.46 -7.58
N GLY A 5 -15.21 -42.16 -7.57
CA GLY A 5 -16.08 -41.01 -7.43
C GLY A 5 -15.40 -39.78 -8.02
N ALA A 6 -16.23 -38.80 -8.35
CA ALA A 6 -15.79 -37.46 -8.66
C ALA A 6 -15.14 -36.86 -7.41
N ASP A 7 -13.81 -36.70 -7.43
CA ASP A 7 -13.20 -35.65 -6.63
C ASP A 7 -13.53 -34.35 -7.34
N ASN A 8 -14.65 -33.77 -6.91
CA ASN A 8 -15.02 -32.40 -7.18
C ASN A 8 -13.89 -31.51 -6.62
N SER A 9 -12.86 -31.30 -7.43
CA SER A 9 -11.99 -30.14 -7.28
C SER A 9 -12.87 -28.93 -7.56
N ASN A 10 -13.55 -28.45 -6.51
CA ASN A 10 -13.86 -27.03 -6.41
C ASN A 10 -12.51 -26.32 -6.40
N SER A 11 -11.92 -26.14 -7.58
CA SER A 11 -10.76 -25.28 -7.80
C SER A 11 -11.27 -23.86 -7.60
N TYR A 12 -11.39 -23.47 -6.34
CA TYR A 12 -11.51 -22.07 -6.00
C TYR A 12 -10.20 -21.42 -6.43
N THR A 13 -10.22 -20.75 -7.57
CA THR A 13 -9.11 -19.89 -7.97
C THR A 13 -9.35 -18.56 -7.28
N PRO A 14 -8.57 -18.20 -6.25
CA PRO A 14 -8.74 -16.91 -5.59
C PRO A 14 -8.54 -15.80 -6.63
N THR A 15 -9.44 -14.82 -6.61
CA THR A 15 -9.34 -13.65 -7.49
C THR A 15 -8.40 -12.68 -6.83
N SER A 16 -7.34 -12.28 -7.52
CA SER A 16 -6.38 -11.30 -7.03
C SER A 16 -6.34 -10.11 -7.97
N ASP A 17 -6.36 -8.91 -7.41
CA ASP A 17 -6.13 -7.67 -8.16
C ASP A 17 -5.18 -6.74 -7.39
N THR A 18 -4.44 -5.89 -8.10
CA THR A 18 -3.51 -4.92 -7.51
C THR A 18 -3.75 -3.55 -8.10
N LEU A 19 -4.20 -2.63 -7.25
CA LEU A 19 -4.40 -1.23 -7.59
C LEU A 19 -3.15 -0.42 -7.25
N THR A 20 -2.86 0.60 -8.05
CA THR A 20 -1.77 1.53 -7.80
C THR A 20 -2.25 2.94 -8.14
N THR A 21 -1.93 3.90 -7.28
CA THR A 21 -2.19 5.33 -7.49
C THR A 21 -0.98 6.13 -7.01
N THR A 22 -0.68 7.24 -7.69
CA THR A 22 0.49 8.07 -7.40
C THR A 22 0.08 9.48 -7.03
N ALA A 23 0.84 10.09 -6.14
CA ALA A 23 0.75 11.51 -5.85
C ALA A 23 2.14 12.14 -5.90
N VAL A 24 2.21 13.37 -6.41
CA VAL A 24 3.38 14.25 -6.36
C VAL A 24 3.39 14.93 -5.00
N THR A 25 4.54 14.92 -4.34
CA THR A 25 4.67 15.39 -2.95
C THR A 25 5.84 16.31 -2.73
N THR A 26 5.71 17.19 -1.74
CA THR A 26 6.85 17.85 -1.08
C THR A 26 6.97 17.30 0.34
N VAL A 27 8.20 17.07 0.80
CA VAL A 27 8.47 16.48 2.12
C VAL A 27 9.15 17.50 3.00
N ASP A 28 8.51 17.82 4.14
CA ASP A 28 9.03 18.71 5.17
C ASP A 28 9.29 17.93 6.46
N THR A 29 9.95 18.56 7.44
CA THR A 29 10.24 17.89 8.71
C THR A 29 8.94 17.55 9.46
N GLY A 30 8.54 16.29 9.40
CA GLY A 30 7.38 15.75 10.11
C GLY A 30 6.08 15.66 9.29
N ALA A 31 6.06 16.08 8.03
CA ALA A 31 4.90 15.91 7.15
C ALA A 31 5.27 15.68 5.67
N ILE A 32 4.43 14.92 4.98
CA ILE A 32 4.43 14.79 3.52
C ILE A 32 3.21 15.55 2.99
N HIS A 33 3.44 16.52 2.11
CA HIS A 33 2.43 17.36 1.51
C HIS A 33 2.13 16.88 0.10
N ILE A 34 0.87 16.55 -0.20
CA ILE A 34 0.42 16.16 -1.54
C ILE A 34 0.13 17.42 -2.34
N VAL A 35 0.89 17.61 -3.42
CA VAL A 35 0.76 18.75 -4.34
C VAL A 35 -0.20 18.42 -5.48
N SER A 36 -0.17 17.19 -5.96
CA SER A 36 -1.04 16.68 -7.01
C SER A 36 -1.24 15.18 -6.80
N LYS A 37 -2.41 14.65 -7.17
CA LYS A 37 -2.72 13.23 -7.02
C LYS A 37 -3.50 12.71 -8.22
N ASP A 38 -3.23 11.46 -8.56
CA ASP A 38 -4.06 10.70 -9.49
C ASP A 38 -5.47 10.52 -8.90
N PRO A 39 -6.50 10.35 -9.76
CA PRO A 39 -7.83 10.03 -9.29
C PRO A 39 -7.85 8.68 -8.55
N PRO A 40 -8.82 8.46 -7.64
CA PRO A 40 -9.03 7.16 -7.02
C PRO A 40 -9.21 6.06 -8.07
N VAL A 41 -8.66 4.90 -7.79
CA VAL A 41 -8.73 3.71 -8.65
C VAL A 41 -9.60 2.66 -7.96
N GLN A 42 -10.44 1.98 -8.74
CA GLN A 42 -11.27 0.87 -8.28
C GLN A 42 -10.98 -0.36 -9.14
N SER A 43 -10.94 -1.53 -8.50
CA SER A 43 -10.76 -2.81 -9.18
C SER A 43 -11.95 -3.14 -10.06
N SER A 44 -11.69 -3.77 -11.20
CA SER A 44 -12.72 -4.36 -12.05
C SER A 44 -13.04 -5.82 -11.69
N LEU A 45 -12.30 -6.40 -10.76
CA LEU A 45 -12.40 -7.81 -10.35
C LEU A 45 -12.99 -7.98 -8.94
N ILE A 46 -12.73 -7.03 -8.05
CA ILE A 46 -13.16 -7.05 -6.64
C ILE A 46 -13.71 -5.66 -6.31
N ASP A 47 -15.03 -5.50 -6.31
CA ASP A 47 -15.70 -4.19 -6.15
C ASP A 47 -15.30 -3.47 -4.85
N GLU A 48 -15.01 -4.22 -3.79
CA GLU A 48 -14.59 -3.71 -2.49
C GLU A 48 -13.12 -3.24 -2.47
N CYS A 49 -12.36 -3.48 -3.55
CA CYS A 49 -10.99 -3.04 -3.70
C CYS A 49 -10.97 -1.66 -4.37
N SER A 50 -10.67 -0.64 -3.59
CA SER A 50 -10.45 0.73 -4.06
C SER A 50 -9.23 1.34 -3.38
N LEU A 51 -8.67 2.36 -4.02
CA LEU A 51 -7.47 3.02 -3.55
C LEU A 51 -7.43 4.49 -3.97
N GLY A 52 -7.11 5.38 -3.03
CA GLY A 52 -6.96 6.80 -3.30
C GLY A 52 -6.32 7.54 -2.12
N PHE A 53 -6.02 8.83 -2.33
CA PHE A 53 -5.52 9.73 -1.29
C PHE A 53 -6.67 10.57 -0.73
N ASP A 54 -7.00 10.35 0.54
CA ASP A 54 -8.05 11.03 1.30
C ASP A 54 -7.57 12.32 1.98
N GLN A 55 -6.27 12.40 2.29
CA GLN A 55 -5.64 13.55 2.95
C GLN A 55 -4.65 14.25 2.03
N GLU A 56 -4.52 15.57 2.17
CA GLU A 56 -3.51 16.37 1.45
C GLU A 56 -2.21 16.51 2.26
N ASN A 57 -2.27 16.28 3.57
CA ASN A 57 -1.14 16.41 4.47
C ASN A 57 -1.03 15.16 5.33
N LEU A 58 0.05 14.42 5.16
CA LEU A 58 0.31 13.17 5.88
C LEU A 58 1.40 13.45 6.92
N ALA A 59 0.99 13.69 8.16
CA ALA A 59 1.93 13.76 9.27
C ALA A 59 2.69 12.42 9.38
N TYR A 60 4.01 12.47 9.54
CA TYR A 60 4.83 11.29 9.66
C TYR A 60 5.76 11.32 10.88
N THR A 61 6.08 10.14 11.40
CA THR A 61 7.06 9.97 12.47
C THR A 61 7.73 8.62 12.33
N ILE A 62 9.06 8.61 12.19
CA ILE A 62 9.85 7.37 12.21
C ILE A 62 10.04 6.96 13.67
N ARG A 63 9.39 5.88 14.08
CA ARG A 63 9.45 5.39 15.47
C ARG A 63 10.65 4.48 15.70
N SER A 64 10.99 3.67 14.71
CA SER A 64 12.16 2.78 14.73
C SER A 64 12.68 2.56 13.31
N ASN A 65 13.69 1.70 13.14
CA ASN A 65 14.15 1.28 11.80
C ASN A 65 13.09 0.45 11.05
N GLU A 66 12.11 -0.09 11.76
CA GLU A 66 11.11 -1.02 11.21
C GLU A 66 9.69 -0.46 11.28
N GLU A 67 9.49 0.72 11.87
CA GLU A 67 8.16 1.28 12.13
C GLU A 67 8.08 2.77 11.75
N LEU A 68 7.13 3.07 10.85
CA LEU A 68 6.74 4.42 10.43
C LEU A 68 5.29 4.68 10.83
N THR A 69 5.03 5.80 11.50
CA THR A 69 3.66 6.34 11.57
C THR A 69 3.46 7.33 10.41
N LEU A 70 2.41 7.17 9.61
CA LEU A 70 2.04 8.05 8.50
C LEU A 70 0.51 8.25 8.50
N GLY A 71 0.04 9.50 8.51
CA GLY A 71 -1.40 9.81 8.49
C GLY A 71 -2.17 9.23 9.68
N GLY A 72 -1.49 8.97 10.80
CA GLY A 72 -2.05 8.32 11.99
C GLY A 72 -2.06 6.78 11.96
N GLN A 73 -1.64 6.15 10.86
CA GLN A 73 -1.50 4.70 10.76
C GLN A 73 -0.06 4.27 10.95
N THR A 74 0.16 3.04 11.42
CA THR A 74 1.50 2.48 11.65
C THR A 74 1.83 1.45 10.59
N PHE A 75 2.95 1.67 9.90
CA PHE A 75 3.46 0.86 8.82
C PHE A 75 4.76 0.17 9.23
N GLU A 76 4.93 -1.04 8.74
CA GLU A 76 6.14 -1.84 8.89
C GLU A 76 7.08 -1.62 7.70
N PHE A 77 8.39 -1.57 7.97
CA PHE A 77 9.38 -1.55 6.90
C PHE A 77 9.29 -2.82 6.05
N LEU A 78 9.22 -2.66 4.73
CA LEU A 78 9.20 -3.79 3.80
C LEU A 78 10.52 -3.95 3.06
N ARG A 79 10.99 -2.90 2.39
CA ARG A 79 12.24 -2.91 1.61
C ARG A 79 12.74 -1.49 1.36
N PRO A 80 14.06 -1.30 1.16
CA PRO A 80 14.58 -0.01 0.70
C PRO A 80 14.14 0.27 -0.74
N LEU A 81 14.19 1.54 -1.15
CA LEU A 81 14.06 1.90 -2.56
C LEU A 81 15.26 1.39 -3.37
N ALA A 82 15.04 1.09 -4.65
CA ALA A 82 16.12 0.71 -5.56
C ALA A 82 17.15 1.83 -5.78
N THR A 83 16.70 3.08 -5.69
CA THR A 83 17.54 4.28 -5.75
C THR A 83 17.51 5.00 -4.42
N THR A 84 18.69 5.40 -3.93
CA THR A 84 18.80 6.18 -2.70
C THR A 84 18.21 7.56 -2.97
N SER A 85 17.14 7.89 -2.25
CA SER A 85 16.53 9.21 -2.29
C SER A 85 16.96 9.98 -1.04
N THR A 86 17.34 11.24 -1.19
CA THR A 86 17.78 12.08 -0.08
C THR A 86 17.17 13.47 -0.23
N ALA A 87 16.58 13.97 0.86
CA ALA A 87 16.16 15.36 0.97
C ALA A 87 16.89 16.02 2.16
N PRO A 88 17.30 17.30 2.06
CA PRO A 88 17.97 18.00 3.14
C PRO A 88 17.12 18.00 4.42
N ASN A 89 17.73 17.72 5.57
CA ASN A 89 17.07 17.73 6.88
C ASN A 89 15.93 16.69 7.06
N ILE A 90 15.81 15.73 6.14
CA ILE A 90 14.87 14.62 6.22
C ILE A 90 15.66 13.34 6.51
N ASP A 91 15.13 12.51 7.40
CA ASP A 91 15.71 11.20 7.68
C ASP A 91 15.61 10.30 6.44
N PRO A 92 16.73 9.81 5.88
CA PRO A 92 16.72 9.04 4.64
C PRO A 92 15.94 7.72 4.77
N ARG A 93 15.73 7.21 5.99
CA ARG A 93 14.92 6.00 6.23
C ARG A 93 13.48 6.17 5.80
N LEU A 94 12.95 7.40 5.78
CA LEU A 94 11.60 7.69 5.31
C LEU A 94 11.39 7.16 3.88
N PHE A 95 12.40 7.31 3.04
CA PHE A 95 12.36 6.95 1.63
C PHE A 95 12.56 5.44 1.45
N ALA A 96 11.47 4.70 1.63
CA ALA A 96 11.43 3.25 1.56
C ALA A 96 10.03 2.79 1.13
N VAL A 97 9.89 1.47 0.96
CA VAL A 97 8.58 0.84 0.87
C VAL A 97 8.19 0.38 2.26
N TRP A 98 7.00 0.81 2.68
CA TRP A 98 6.38 0.46 3.94
C TRP A 98 5.08 -0.29 3.66
N LYS A 99 4.65 -1.17 4.56
CA LYS A 99 3.41 -1.92 4.44
C LYS A 99 2.53 -1.74 5.67
N LEU A 100 1.22 -1.68 5.48
CA LEU A 100 0.29 -1.90 6.59
C LEU A 100 0.19 -3.40 6.85
N PRO A 101 -0.02 -3.83 8.10
CA PRO A 101 -0.44 -5.19 8.39
C PRO A 101 -1.66 -5.55 7.54
N SER A 102 -1.63 -6.70 6.87
CA SER A 102 -2.75 -7.14 6.02
C SER A 102 -4.03 -7.24 6.83
N GLN A 103 -5.14 -6.82 6.24
CA GLN A 103 -6.45 -6.83 6.88
C GLN A 103 -7.41 -7.68 6.06
N THR A 104 -8.22 -8.51 6.73
CA THR A 104 -9.29 -9.27 6.06
C THR A 104 -10.63 -8.71 6.50
N VAL A 105 -11.43 -8.26 5.54
CA VAL A 105 -12.79 -7.77 5.76
C VAL A 105 -13.73 -8.63 4.93
N GLY A 106 -14.61 -9.38 5.61
CA GLY A 106 -15.46 -10.36 4.94
C GLY A 106 -14.64 -11.47 4.28
N GLN A 107 -14.72 -11.57 2.96
CA GLN A 107 -13.99 -12.56 2.14
C GLN A 107 -12.76 -11.96 1.43
N VAL A 108 -12.46 -10.68 1.61
CA VAL A 108 -11.38 -10.00 0.90
C VAL A 108 -10.24 -9.69 1.85
N THR A 109 -9.03 -10.09 1.48
CA THR A 109 -7.79 -9.73 2.18
C THR A 109 -7.10 -8.60 1.43
N TYR A 110 -6.77 -7.54 2.16
CA TYR A 110 -6.13 -6.32 1.67
C TYR A 110 -4.69 -6.28 2.16
N THR A 111 -3.76 -6.02 1.25
CA THR A 111 -2.35 -5.79 1.55
C THR A 111 -1.95 -4.45 0.95
N PHE A 112 -1.74 -3.47 1.82
CA PHE A 112 -1.42 -2.11 1.42
C PHE A 112 0.07 -1.84 1.59
N GLU A 113 0.72 -1.42 0.51
CA GLU A 113 2.08 -0.91 0.49
C GLU A 113 2.07 0.59 0.13
N VAL A 114 2.94 1.35 0.78
CA VAL A 114 3.27 2.72 0.40
C VAL A 114 4.75 2.80 0.06
N GLU A 115 5.05 3.29 -1.13
CA GLU A 115 6.40 3.64 -1.53
C GLU A 115 6.55 5.16 -1.43
N ILE A 116 7.45 5.61 -0.55
CA ILE A 116 7.70 7.04 -0.32
C ILE A 116 9.02 7.41 -1.01
N ARG A 117 8.97 8.36 -1.93
CA ARG A 117 10.12 8.96 -2.63
C ARG A 117 10.27 10.42 -2.22
N SER A 118 11.35 11.09 -2.64
CA SER A 118 11.56 12.51 -2.33
C SER A 118 10.51 13.44 -2.92
N ASP A 119 9.94 13.09 -4.07
CA ASP A 119 9.05 13.93 -4.88
C ASP A 119 7.68 13.31 -5.13
N SER A 120 7.46 12.10 -4.64
CA SER A 120 6.24 11.34 -4.90
C SER A 120 5.97 10.29 -3.82
N ILE A 121 4.70 9.95 -3.69
CA ILE A 121 4.22 8.84 -2.88
C ILE A 121 3.34 7.95 -3.75
N ILE A 122 3.56 6.64 -3.67
CA ILE A 122 2.84 5.65 -4.46
C ILE A 122 2.14 4.72 -3.48
N TYR A 123 0.82 4.65 -3.57
CA TYR A 123 0.05 3.65 -2.85
C TYR A 123 -0.20 2.44 -3.75
N ARG A 124 -0.06 1.26 -3.17
CA ARG A 124 -0.40 -0.01 -3.80
C ARG A 124 -1.29 -0.82 -2.86
N ASN A 125 -2.41 -1.31 -3.36
CA ASN A 125 -3.32 -2.17 -2.61
C ASN A 125 -3.53 -3.46 -3.40
N THR A 126 -3.08 -4.58 -2.84
CA THR A 126 -3.34 -5.91 -3.37
C THR A 126 -4.51 -6.51 -2.63
N CYS A 127 -5.57 -6.84 -3.36
CA CYS A 127 -6.79 -7.45 -2.83
C CYS A 127 -6.88 -8.89 -3.31
N VAL A 128 -7.22 -9.81 -2.40
CA VAL A 128 -7.40 -11.24 -2.70
C VAL A 128 -8.74 -11.70 -2.13
N ARG A 129 -9.59 -12.27 -2.98
CA ARG A 129 -10.86 -12.89 -2.62
C ARG A 129 -10.80 -14.39 -2.85
#